data_AF-A0A2S9GKR9-F1
#
_entry.id   AF-A0A2S9GKR9-F1
#
_cell.length_a   1.000
_cell.length_b   1.000
_cell.length_c   1.000
_cell.angle_alpha   90.00
_cell.angle_beta   90.00
_cell.angle_gamma   90.00
#
_symmetry.space_group_name_H-M   'P 1'
#
loop_
_entity.id
_entity.type
_entity.pdbx_description
1 polymer ?
#
loop_
_entity_poly.entity_id
_entity_poly.type
_entity_poly.pdbx_seq_one_letter_code
_entity_poly.pdbx_strand_id
1 'polypeptide(L)'
;GDDIATALLHAEVDGERLTDLEFNLFFLLLLNAGGDTTRNLVAAGTLALIEHPAEWARLVADPSLLPTAIEEMLRWTSPVTM
;
A
#
# COMPACT_ATOMS: atom_id res chain seq x y z
N GLY A 1 1.04 9.76 18.95
CA GLY A 1 -0.38 9.41 19.16
C GLY A 1 -0.48 7.90 19.02
N ASP A 2 -1.63 7.38 18.60
CA ASP A 2 -1.72 5.99 18.15
C ASP A 2 -1.34 5.93 16.67
N ASP A 3 -0.03 5.93 16.40
CA ASP A 3 0.54 5.99 15.06
C ASP A 3 1.86 5.21 14.98
N ILE A 4 2.23 4.82 13.76
CA ILE A 4 3.40 3.95 13.53
C ILE A 4 4.71 4.60 13.94
N ALA A 5 4.84 5.93 13.83
CA ALA A 5 6.04 6.65 14.26
C ALA A 5 6.20 6.57 15.78
N THR A 6 5.11 6.78 16.51
CA THR A 6 5.06 6.67 17.98
C THR A 6 5.33 5.24 18.42
N ALA A 7 4.73 4.24 17.76
CA ALA A 7 4.98 2.83 18.04
C ALA A 7 6.46 2.45 17.85
N LEU A 8 7.10 2.92 16.76
CA LEU A 8 8.51 2.64 16.49
C LEU A 8 9.47 3.36 17.44
N LEU A 9 9.14 4.59 17.84
CA LEU A 9 9.91 5.34 18.85
C LEU A 9 9.92 4.62 20.20
N HIS A 10 8.81 3.97 20.58
CA HIS A 10 8.67 3.30 21.87
C HIS A 10 8.95 1.79 21.82
N ALA A 11 9.18 1.22 20.64
CA ALA A 11 9.49 -0.20 20.49
C ALA A 11 10.83 -0.55 21.16
N GLU A 12 10.84 -1.71 21.82
CA GLU A 12 12.01 -2.30 22.45
C GLU A 12 12.01 -3.80 22.16
N VAL A 13 13.15 -4.35 21.76
CA VAL A 13 13.35 -5.78 21.48
C VAL A 13 14.59 -6.23 22.23
N ASP A 14 14.44 -7.24 23.09
CA ASP A 14 15.54 -7.79 23.90
C ASP A 14 16.31 -6.74 24.75
N GLY A 15 15.62 -5.67 25.19
CA GLY A 15 16.22 -4.58 25.95
C GLY A 15 16.79 -3.43 25.12
N GLU A 16 16.79 -3.58 23.78
CA GLU A 16 17.38 -2.62 22.86
C GLU A 16 16.30 -1.80 22.13
N ARG A 17 16.57 -0.50 21.96
CA ARG A 17 15.71 0.44 21.23
C ARG A 17 16.45 0.93 19.99
N LEU A 18 15.69 1.33 18.97
CA LEU A 18 16.27 1.95 17.78
C LEU A 18 17.02 3.23 18.18
N THR A 19 18.22 3.40 17.65
CA THR A 19 18.90 4.69 17.64
C THR A 19 18.14 5.69 16.77
N ASP A 20 18.39 6.98 16.95
CA ASP A 20 17.79 8.02 16.12
C ASP A 20 18.04 7.80 14.61
N LEU A 21 19.22 7.29 14.25
CA LEU A 21 19.57 7.00 12.86
C LEU A 21 18.75 5.83 12.32
N GLU A 22 18.66 4.73 13.07
CA GLU A 22 17.90 3.54 12.67
C GLU A 22 16.41 3.85 12.57
N PHE A 23 15.86 4.60 13.53
CA PHE A 23 14.49 5.10 13.46
C PHE A 23 14.24 5.90 12.18
N ASN A 24 15.11 6.88 11.88
CA ASN A 24 14.94 7.72 10.69
C ASN A 24 15.01 6.92 9.39
N LEU A 25 15.97 5.99 9.27
CA LEU A 25 16.14 5.16 8.07
C LEU A 25 14.95 4.19 7.90
N PHE A 26 14.49 3.57 8.99
CA PHE A 26 13.37 2.65 8.95
C PHE A 26 12.05 3.37 8.65
N PHE A 27 11.84 4.55 9.25
CA PHE A 27 10.66 5.36 8.99
C PHE A 27 10.62 5.85 7.53
N LEU A 28 11.77 6.26 6.97
CA LEU A 28 11.88 6.62 5.57
C LEU A 28 11.57 5.45 4.64
N LEU A 29 12.05 4.24 4.97
CA LEU A 29 11.74 3.02 4.22
C LEU A 29 10.24 2.75 4.19
N LEU A 30 9.56 2.84 5.34
CA LEU A 30 8.12 2.62 5.44
C LEU A 30 7.32 3.63 4.61
N LEU A 31 7.69 4.91 4.68
CA LEU A 31 7.06 5.97 3.90
C LEU A 31 7.17 5.72 2.40
N ASN A 32 8.37 5.37 1.92
CA ASN A 32 8.60 5.12 0.49
C ASN A 32 7.85 3.85 0.03
N ALA A 33 8.05 2.74 0.73
CA ALA A 33 7.47 1.45 0.37
C ALA A 33 5.94 1.48 0.35
N GLY A 34 5.32 2.11 1.36
CA GLY A 34 3.86 2.21 1.45
C GLY A 34 3.26 3.29 0.55
N GLY A 35 3.97 4.40 0.36
CA GLY A 35 3.49 5.56 -0.39
C GLY A 35 3.40 5.29 -1.89
N ASP A 36 4.53 4.97 -2.52
CA ASP A 36 4.59 4.91 -3.98
C ASP A 36 3.87 3.68 -4.54
N THR A 37 4.04 2.51 -3.91
CA THR A 37 3.40 1.26 -4.39
C THR A 37 1.88 1.31 -4.33
N THR A 38 1.32 1.76 -3.20
CA THR A 38 -0.13 1.89 -3.03
C THR A 38 -0.70 2.94 -3.98
N ARG A 39 -0.04 4.10 -4.11
CA ARG A 39 -0.45 5.16 -5.04
C ARG A 39 -0.45 4.65 -6.48
N ASN A 40 0.60 3.95 -6.89
CA ASN A 40 0.74 3.41 -8.24
C ASN A 40 -0.33 2.34 -8.53
N LEU A 41 -0.61 1.46 -7.57
CA LEU A 41 -1.68 0.46 -7.69
C LEU A 41 -3.05 1.13 -7.89
N VAL A 42 -3.39 2.12 -7.07
CA VAL A 42 -4.67 2.82 -7.18
C VAL A 42 -4.79 3.53 -8.53
N ALA A 43 -3.76 4.24 -8.96
CA ALA A 43 -3.77 4.95 -10.24
C ALA A 43 -3.93 3.98 -11.43
N ALA A 44 -3.10 2.93 -11.47
CA ALA A 44 -3.11 1.98 -12.57
C ALA A 44 -4.35 1.06 -12.56
N GLY A 45 -4.83 0.66 -11.38
CA GLY A 45 -6.07 -0.11 -11.23
C GLY A 45 -7.29 0.70 -11.64
N THR A 46 -7.31 2.00 -11.34
CA THR A 46 -8.36 2.92 -11.82
C THR A 46 -8.32 3.03 -13.35
N LEU A 47 -7.13 3.18 -13.94
CA LEU A 47 -6.98 3.19 -15.38
C LEU A 47 -7.48 1.88 -16.01
N ALA A 48 -7.14 0.73 -15.44
CA ALA A 48 -7.59 -0.57 -15.93
C ALA A 48 -9.13 -0.69 -15.92
N LEU A 49 -9.81 -0.18 -14.90
CA LEU A 49 -11.28 -0.14 -14.85
C LEU A 49 -11.89 0.81 -15.88
N ILE A 50 -11.25 1.94 -16.15
CA ILE A 50 -11.67 2.88 -17.21
C ILE A 50 -11.56 2.22 -18.59
N GLU A 51 -10.48 1.48 -18.84
CA GLU A 51 -10.26 0.76 -20.10
C GLU A 51 -11.17 -0.48 -20.24
N HIS A 52 -11.70 -1.01 -19.13
CA HIS A 52 -12.58 -2.18 -19.08
C HIS A 52 -13.94 -1.84 -18.42
N PRO A 53 -14.79 -1.03 -19.08
CA PRO A 53 -16.03 -0.50 -18.48
C PRO A 53 -17.03 -1.59 -18.06
N ALA A 54 -16.97 -2.78 -18.67
CA ALA A 54 -17.77 -3.93 -18.26
C ALA A 54 -17.37 -4.45 -16.87
N GLU A 55 -16.07 -4.52 -16.57
CA GLU A 55 -15.56 -4.92 -15.25
C GLU A 55 -15.85 -3.86 -14.20
N TRP A 56 -15.75 -2.58 -14.56
CA TRP A 56 -16.22 -1.49 -13.70
C TRP A 56 -17.72 -1.63 -13.36
N ALA A 57 -18.57 -1.84 -14.37
CA ALA A 57 -20.00 -2.01 -14.14
C ALA A 57 -20.31 -3.23 -13.26
N ARG A 58 -19.59 -4.35 -13.44
CA ARG A 58 -19.70 -5.55 -12.59
C ARG A 58 -19.34 -5.24 -11.14
N LEU A 59 -18.22 -4.56 -10.90
CA LEU A 59 -17.75 -4.20 -9.56
C LEU A 59 -18.70 -3.20 -8.86
N VAL A 60 -19.26 -2.23 -9.59
CA VAL A 60 -20.26 -1.29 -9.05
C VAL A 60 -21.56 -2.01 -8.67
N ALA A 61 -22.00 -2.97 -9.49
CA ALA A 61 -23.20 -3.74 -9.23
C ALA A 61 -23.03 -4.69 -8.03
N ASP A 62 -21.82 -5.18 -7.79
CA ASP A 62 -21.50 -6.09 -6.68
C ASP A 62 -20.16 -5.73 -5.99
N PRO A 63 -20.19 -4.88 -4.95
CA PRO A 63 -19.01 -4.53 -4.17
C PRO A 63 -18.34 -5.70 -3.45
N SER A 64 -19.00 -6.86 -3.33
CA SER A 64 -18.37 -8.05 -2.75
C SER A 64 -17.23 -8.61 -3.61
N LEU A 65 -17.15 -8.18 -4.89
CA LEU A 65 -16.06 -8.49 -5.80
C LEU A 65 -14.77 -7.70 -5.53
N LEU A 66 -14.82 -6.67 -4.68
CA LEU A 66 -13.69 -5.77 -4.45
C LEU A 66 -12.39 -6.49 -4.02
N PRO A 67 -12.42 -7.50 -3.11
CA PRO A 67 -11.22 -8.26 -2.77
C PRO A 67 -10.59 -8.92 -4.01
N THR A 68 -11.39 -9.54 -4.88
CA THR A 68 -10.87 -10.17 -6.11
C THR A 68 -10.40 -9.15 -7.14
N ALA A 69 -11.04 -7.99 -7.21
CA ALA A 69 -10.62 -6.90 -8.10
C ALA A 69 -9.26 -6.33 -7.67
N ILE A 70 -8.99 -6.22 -6.37
CA ILE A 70 -7.68 -5.78 -5.83
C ILE A 70 -6.58 -6.76 -6.25
N GLU A 71 -6.80 -8.07 -6.08
CA GLU A 71 -5.85 -9.10 -6.52
C GLU A 71 -5.59 -9.03 -8.03
N GLU A 72 -6.63 -8.78 -8.82
CA GLU A 72 -6.49 -8.65 -10.27
C GLU A 72 -5.76 -7.36 -10.68
N MET A 73 -6.00 -6.24 -10.00
CA MET A 73 -5.24 -5.01 -10.21
C MET A 73 -3.76 -5.23 -9.89
N LEU A 74 -3.43 -5.91 -8.78
CA LEU A 74 -2.06 -6.28 -8.43
C LEU A 74 -1.39 -7.13 -9.52
N ARG A 75 -2.11 -8.12 -10.05
CA ARG A 75 -1.65 -8.97 -11.16
C ARG A 75 -1.44 -8.20 -12.46
N TRP A 76 -2.32 -7.24 -12.77
CA TRP A 76 -2.35 -6.53 -14.04
C TRP A 76 -1.31 -5.40 -14.12
N THR A 77 -1.15 -4.61 -13.05
CA THR A 77 -0.45 -3.33 -13.13
C THR A 77 1.01 -3.37 -12.66
N SER A 78 1.45 -4.43 -11.96
CA SER A 78 2.77 -4.52 -11.30
C SER A 78 3.25 -3.18 -10.72
N PRO A 79 2.71 -2.74 -9.56
CA PRO A 79 2.86 -1.36 -9.07
C PRO A 79 4.28 -0.99 -8.61
N VAL A 80 5.20 -1.96 -8.56
CA VAL A 80 6.63 -1.74 -8.39
C VAL A 80 7.24 -1.49 -9.76
N THR A 81 7.42 -0.22 -10.10
CA THR A 81 8.23 0.19 -11.26
C THR A 81 9.70 0.26 -10.83
N MET A 82 10.59 -0.46 -11.53
CA MET A 82 12.04 -0.28 -11.40
C MET A 82 12.50 1.05 -11.99
#